data_AF-A0A5C7XDE5-F1
#
_entry.id   AF-A0A5C7XDE5-F1
#
_cell.length_a   1.000
_cell.length_b   1.000
_cell.length_c   1.000
_cell.angle_alpha   90.00
_cell.angle_beta   90.00
_cell.angle_gamma   90.00
#
_symmetry.space_group_name_H-M   'P 1'
#
loop_
_entity.id
_entity.type
_entity.pdbx_description
1 polymer ?
#
loop_
_entity_poly.entity_id
_entity_poly.type
_entity_poly.pdbx_seq_one_letter_code
_entity_poly.pdbx_strand_id
1 'polypeptide(L)'
;MRREARRATRRRQTPGESPLVRAVRTALETGDPLEMLYLVSVLIETATPDRLAALETHPGDQVRLDALVTEFIAVPTPETTALLAVLAELLADDDGLRRRCREEVATRRDPLPAWITGLPQLDVRRAVRMADVLGDGDDLLIGVRLVDGYEMTCVVRLDHTILDDVQDVLLVRDPIESVLTASNPDPDISPTEMTLADARAWIVGALGQTVFSIPAKPLLRWLIGHLPEGGRCYERPCDDWWTTSRLLDAFFASPRGRPFNRFGHDELIGELMETGSGDPLRWSAARIERALGGLSYPDDHMSVDCLLDVPDLLRAFIPVAHALSGIRPGLTAQALEAVDRTEPGFRQRILAESKRWDDEDDQIWAV
;
A
#
# COMPACT_ATOMS: atom_id res chain seq x y z
N MET A 1 -15.60 23.41 45.87
CA MET A 1 -14.69 23.51 44.70
C MET A 1 -14.15 22.18 44.15
N ARG A 2 -13.17 21.46 44.74
CA ARG A 2 -12.64 20.20 44.13
C ARG A 2 -13.63 19.02 44.06
N ARG A 3 -14.67 19.02 44.91
CA ARG A 3 -15.71 17.98 44.94
C ARG A 3 -16.88 18.25 43.98
N GLU A 4 -17.06 19.50 43.55
CA GLU A 4 -18.09 19.91 42.57
C GLU A 4 -17.59 19.76 41.13
N ALA A 5 -16.30 20.01 40.88
CA ALA A 5 -15.68 19.75 39.59
C ALA A 5 -15.79 18.27 39.18
N ARG A 6 -15.54 17.33 40.11
CA ARG A 6 -15.74 15.89 39.88
C ARG A 6 -17.21 15.49 39.70
N ARG A 7 -18.17 16.26 40.24
CA ARG A 7 -19.61 16.04 40.05
C ARG A 7 -20.10 16.58 38.71
N ALA A 8 -19.44 17.61 38.16
CA ALA A 8 -19.71 18.14 36.83
C ALA A 8 -19.18 17.23 35.72
N THR A 9 -18.00 16.62 35.88
CA THR A 9 -17.47 15.64 34.92
C THR A 9 -18.27 14.32 34.93
N ARG A 10 -18.82 13.93 36.08
CA ARG A 10 -19.73 12.77 36.20
C ARG A 10 -21.16 13.05 35.70
N ARG A 11 -21.51 14.31 35.42
CA ARG A 11 -22.84 14.70 34.91
C ARG A 11 -22.92 14.73 33.37
N ARG A 12 -21.80 14.46 32.69
CA ARG A 12 -21.70 14.39 31.22
C ARG A 12 -21.44 12.99 30.65
N GLN A 13 -21.34 11.97 31.51
CA GLN A 13 -21.38 10.57 31.09
C GLN A 13 -22.83 10.11 31.20
N THR A 14 -23.54 10.08 30.08
CA THR A 14 -24.84 9.41 29.99
C THR A 14 -24.56 7.91 30.11
N PRO A 15 -25.01 7.22 31.18
CA PRO A 15 -24.80 5.78 31.29
C PRO A 15 -25.51 5.08 30.11
N GLY A 16 -24.77 4.36 29.28
CA GLY A 16 -25.30 3.67 28.09
C GLY A 16 -25.02 4.33 26.74
N GLU A 17 -24.25 5.42 26.68
CA GLU A 17 -23.88 6.04 25.41
C GLU A 17 -22.82 5.21 24.64
N SER A 18 -23.11 4.94 23.36
CA SER A 18 -22.20 4.22 22.47
C SER A 18 -20.84 4.93 22.36
N PRO A 19 -19.70 4.21 22.46
CA PRO A 19 -18.37 4.78 22.24
C PRO A 19 -18.25 5.52 20.90
N LEU A 20 -18.92 5.02 19.86
CA LEU A 20 -18.95 5.64 18.53
C LEU A 20 -19.62 7.02 18.57
N VAL A 21 -20.81 7.13 19.16
CA VAL A 21 -21.55 8.41 19.25
C VAL A 21 -20.74 9.46 20.03
N ARG A 22 -20.04 9.03 21.08
CA ARG A 22 -19.14 9.91 21.84
C ARG A 22 -17.92 10.35 21.02
N ALA A 23 -17.34 9.47 20.21
CA ALA A 23 -16.24 9.83 19.31
C ALA A 23 -16.71 10.85 18.26
N VAL A 24 -17.88 10.64 17.65
CA VAL A 24 -18.50 11.57 16.71
C VAL A 24 -18.76 12.92 17.35
N ARG A 25 -19.36 12.95 18.56
CA ARG A 25 -19.56 14.21 19.28
C ARG A 25 -18.23 14.93 19.50
N THR A 26 -17.18 14.21 19.86
CA THR A 26 -15.86 14.80 20.07
C THR A 26 -15.33 15.41 18.77
N ALA A 27 -15.41 14.70 17.64
CA ALA A 27 -14.98 15.22 16.33
C ALA A 27 -15.79 16.46 15.88
N LEU A 28 -17.10 16.48 16.18
CA LEU A 28 -17.96 17.65 15.94
C LEU A 28 -17.60 18.83 16.86
N GLU A 29 -17.24 18.58 18.12
CA GLU A 29 -16.84 19.60 19.09
C GLU A 29 -15.45 20.18 18.81
N THR A 30 -14.50 19.35 18.39
CA THR A 30 -13.14 19.77 17.99
C THR A 30 -13.17 20.50 16.65
N GLY A 31 -14.20 20.26 15.84
CA GLY A 31 -14.31 20.79 14.49
C GLY A 31 -13.23 20.22 13.58
N ASP A 32 -12.76 19.00 13.87
CA ASP A 32 -11.75 18.32 13.06
C ASP A 32 -12.41 17.37 12.04
N PRO A 33 -12.39 17.69 10.74
CA PRO A 33 -12.91 16.82 9.70
C PRO A 33 -12.17 15.47 9.64
N LEU A 34 -10.85 15.47 9.92
CA LEU A 34 -10.02 14.30 9.67
C LEU A 34 -10.34 13.14 10.63
N GLU A 35 -10.48 13.41 11.92
CA GLU A 35 -10.93 12.43 12.91
C GLU A 35 -12.25 11.76 12.51
N MET A 36 -13.22 12.54 12.04
CA MET A 36 -14.53 12.02 11.63
C MET A 36 -14.45 11.19 10.34
N LEU A 37 -13.73 11.66 9.33
CA LEU A 37 -13.55 10.95 8.05
C LEU A 37 -12.86 9.60 8.28
N TYR A 38 -11.79 9.58 9.07
CA TYR A 38 -11.08 8.34 9.41
C TYR A 38 -11.97 7.37 10.20
N LEU A 39 -12.69 7.87 11.21
CA LEU A 39 -13.62 7.07 12.02
C LEU A 39 -14.70 6.39 11.16
N VAL A 40 -15.31 7.12 10.23
CA VAL A 40 -16.35 6.57 9.36
C VAL A 40 -15.77 5.59 8.33
N SER A 41 -14.55 5.83 7.84
CA SER A 41 -13.88 4.89 6.94
C SER A 41 -13.63 3.53 7.62
N VAL A 42 -13.07 3.55 8.84
CA VAL A 42 -12.84 2.34 9.64
C VAL A 42 -14.16 1.63 9.97
N LEU A 43 -15.23 2.39 10.22
CA LEU A 43 -16.56 1.81 10.45
C LEU A 43 -17.07 1.04 9.23
N ILE A 44 -16.91 1.61 8.03
CA ILE A 44 -17.29 0.94 6.77
C ILE A 44 -16.44 -0.33 6.60
N GLU A 45 -15.11 -0.24 6.72
CA GLU A 45 -14.20 -1.40 6.59
C GLU A 45 -14.55 -2.54 7.55
N THR A 46 -14.78 -2.20 8.82
CA THR A 46 -15.15 -3.19 9.85
C THR A 46 -16.46 -3.89 9.51
N ALA A 47 -17.38 -3.17 8.87
CA ALA A 47 -18.70 -3.68 8.50
C ALA A 47 -18.76 -4.31 7.10
N THR A 48 -17.68 -4.22 6.32
CA THR A 48 -17.51 -4.81 4.99
C THR A 48 -16.13 -5.45 4.85
N PRO A 49 -15.85 -6.55 5.57
CA PRO A 49 -14.53 -7.18 5.54
C PRO A 49 -14.17 -7.67 4.13
N ASP A 50 -12.90 -7.52 3.74
CA ASP A 50 -12.38 -8.05 2.48
C ASP A 50 -12.50 -9.59 2.44
N ARG A 51 -12.50 -10.18 1.23
CA ARG A 51 -12.81 -11.60 1.00
C ARG A 51 -12.01 -12.57 1.87
N LEU A 52 -10.73 -12.30 2.11
CA LEU A 52 -9.87 -13.13 2.97
C LEU A 52 -10.29 -13.05 4.44
N ALA A 53 -10.54 -11.84 4.96
CA ALA A 53 -11.02 -11.64 6.32
C ALA A 53 -12.43 -12.22 6.54
N ALA A 54 -13.26 -12.22 5.50
CA ALA A 54 -14.59 -12.84 5.51
C ALA A 54 -14.55 -14.38 5.60
N LEU A 55 -13.46 -15.02 5.16
CA LEU A 55 -13.28 -16.48 5.30
C LEU A 55 -12.94 -16.90 6.74
N GLU A 56 -12.37 -15.99 7.53
CA GLU A 56 -11.96 -16.26 8.92
C GLU A 56 -13.03 -15.88 9.95
N THR A 57 -14.03 -15.07 9.58
CA THR A 57 -15.11 -14.63 10.48
C THR A 57 -16.31 -15.55 10.45
N HIS A 58 -16.81 -15.91 11.63
CA HIS A 58 -18.08 -16.65 11.75
C HIS A 58 -19.25 -15.76 11.30
N PRO A 59 -20.24 -16.28 10.54
CA PRO A 59 -21.34 -15.47 9.99
C PRO A 59 -22.19 -14.69 11.02
N GLY A 60 -22.16 -15.10 12.29
CA GLY A 60 -22.91 -14.47 13.39
C GLY A 60 -22.20 -13.28 14.06
N ASP A 61 -20.89 -13.11 13.83
CA ASP A 61 -20.07 -12.08 14.48
C ASP A 61 -19.80 -10.87 13.57
N GLN A 62 -20.26 -10.92 12.31
CA GLN A 62 -20.07 -9.85 11.35
C GLN A 62 -21.05 -8.69 11.61
N VAL A 63 -20.49 -7.54 11.98
CA VAL A 63 -21.25 -6.28 12.02
C VAL A 63 -21.67 -5.94 10.60
N ARG A 64 -22.98 -5.78 10.38
CA ARG A 64 -23.52 -5.44 9.06
C ARG A 64 -23.74 -3.95 8.92
N LEU A 65 -23.19 -3.35 7.87
CA LEU A 65 -23.31 -1.91 7.64
C LEU A 65 -24.77 -1.47 7.47
N ASP A 66 -25.60 -2.29 6.82
CA ASP A 66 -27.03 -2.01 6.64
C ASP A 66 -27.80 -1.98 7.97
N ALA A 67 -27.39 -2.80 8.94
CA ALA A 67 -27.98 -2.83 10.28
C ALA A 67 -27.58 -1.57 11.06
N LEU A 68 -26.29 -1.19 11.03
CA LEU A 68 -25.81 0.04 11.64
C LEU A 68 -26.51 1.28 11.08
N VAL A 69 -26.64 1.39 9.76
CA VAL A 69 -27.38 2.48 9.11
C VAL A 69 -28.83 2.50 9.60
N THR A 70 -29.47 1.34 9.73
CA THR A 70 -30.84 1.24 10.27
C THR A 70 -30.95 1.73 11.71
N GLU A 71 -29.97 1.41 12.56
CA GLU A 71 -29.90 1.91 13.94
C GLU A 71 -29.70 3.43 13.99
N PHE A 72 -28.81 3.99 13.16
CA PHE A 72 -28.59 5.43 13.09
C PHE A 72 -29.81 6.19 12.56
N ILE A 73 -30.58 5.58 11.65
CA ILE A 73 -31.87 6.11 11.19
C ILE A 73 -32.88 6.15 12.36
N ALA A 74 -32.95 5.09 13.16
CA ALA A 74 -33.93 4.96 14.24
C ALA A 74 -33.72 5.96 15.41
N VAL A 75 -32.51 6.50 15.57
CA VAL A 75 -32.15 7.42 16.66
C VAL A 75 -31.72 8.77 16.09
N PRO A 76 -32.66 9.70 15.82
CA PRO A 76 -32.33 11.00 15.22
C PRO A 76 -31.68 11.93 16.26
N THR A 77 -30.35 12.05 16.20
CA THR A 77 -29.56 13.02 16.96
C THR A 77 -28.60 13.74 16.02
N PRO A 78 -28.06 14.91 16.39
CA PRO A 78 -27.05 15.60 15.59
C PRO A 78 -25.87 14.70 15.21
N GLU A 79 -25.43 13.82 16.12
CA GLU A 79 -24.34 12.87 15.89
C GLU A 79 -24.70 11.81 14.84
N THR A 80 -25.89 11.21 14.90
CA THR A 80 -26.31 10.21 13.90
C THR A 80 -26.60 10.87 12.54
N THR A 81 -27.05 12.13 12.53
CA THR A 81 -27.22 12.90 11.30
C THR A 81 -25.87 13.20 10.63
N ALA A 82 -24.86 13.61 11.42
CA ALA A 82 -23.50 13.79 10.91
C ALA A 82 -22.88 12.49 10.40
N LEU A 83 -23.05 11.37 11.14
CA LEU A 83 -22.60 10.05 10.71
C LEU A 83 -23.21 9.65 9.36
N LEU A 84 -24.53 9.76 9.21
CA LEU A 84 -25.22 9.42 7.96
C LEU A 84 -24.78 10.32 6.80
N ALA A 85 -24.52 11.60 7.06
CA ALA A 85 -24.03 12.53 6.05
C ALA A 85 -22.62 12.16 5.56
N VAL A 86 -21.71 11.78 6.45
CA VAL A 86 -20.35 11.33 6.06
C VAL A 86 -20.39 9.94 5.41
N LEU A 87 -21.20 9.01 5.93
CA LEU A 87 -21.41 7.69 5.32
C LEU A 87 -21.92 7.81 3.88
N ALA A 88 -22.86 8.72 3.63
CA ALA A 88 -23.39 9.02 2.30
C ALA A 88 -22.32 9.51 1.29
N GLU A 89 -21.17 9.98 1.75
CA GLU A 89 -20.08 10.40 0.87
C GLU A 89 -19.04 9.29 0.70
N LEU A 90 -18.68 8.57 1.77
CA LEU A 90 -17.64 7.53 1.73
C LEU A 90 -18.11 6.18 1.15
N LEU A 91 -19.43 5.95 1.05
CA LEU A 91 -20.02 4.76 0.45
C LEU A 91 -19.91 4.77 -1.09
N ALA A 92 -18.70 4.78 -1.66
CA ALA A 92 -18.48 4.87 -3.11
C ALA A 92 -19.06 3.69 -3.91
N ASP A 93 -19.20 2.50 -3.30
CA ASP A 93 -19.57 1.26 -4.01
C ASP A 93 -21.00 0.76 -3.70
N ASP A 94 -21.73 1.38 -2.75
CA ASP A 94 -23.10 0.98 -2.38
C ASP A 94 -24.10 2.11 -2.61
N ASP A 95 -24.59 2.22 -3.85
CA ASP A 95 -25.58 3.23 -4.26
C ASP A 95 -26.88 3.17 -3.43
N GLY A 96 -27.25 1.98 -2.94
CA GLY A 96 -28.46 1.75 -2.16
C GLY A 96 -28.36 2.35 -0.77
N LEU A 97 -27.34 1.96 -0.01
CA LEU A 97 -27.07 2.54 1.31
C LEU A 97 -26.72 4.02 1.22
N ARG A 98 -25.97 4.44 0.19
CA ARG A 98 -25.66 5.86 -0.05
C ARG A 98 -26.93 6.69 -0.19
N ARG A 99 -27.86 6.26 -1.05
CA ARG A 99 -29.14 6.95 -1.27
C ARG A 99 -29.97 7.00 0.01
N ARG A 100 -30.08 5.88 0.72
CA ARG A 100 -30.83 5.78 1.98
C ARG A 100 -30.29 6.75 3.05
N CYS A 101 -28.98 6.87 3.18
CA CYS A 101 -28.36 7.85 4.09
C CYS A 101 -28.69 9.29 3.67
N ARG A 102 -28.56 9.63 2.38
CA ARG A 102 -28.87 10.98 1.85
C ARG A 102 -30.34 11.36 2.04
N GLU A 103 -31.24 10.43 1.76
CA GLU A 103 -32.69 10.64 1.93
C GLU A 103 -33.02 10.91 3.39
N GLU A 104 -32.51 10.10 4.33
CA GLU A 104 -32.72 10.33 5.76
C GLU A 104 -32.19 11.70 6.19
N VAL A 105 -30.94 12.04 5.85
CA VAL A 105 -30.33 13.33 6.20
C VAL A 105 -31.17 14.50 5.70
N ALA A 106 -31.75 14.40 4.51
CA ALA A 106 -32.61 15.44 3.94
C ALA A 106 -33.94 15.64 4.72
N THR A 107 -34.41 14.63 5.46
CA THR A 107 -35.60 14.75 6.32
C THR A 107 -35.31 15.39 7.68
N ARG A 108 -34.05 15.36 8.12
CA ARG A 108 -33.62 15.85 9.43
C ARG A 108 -33.36 17.34 9.39
N ARG A 109 -33.57 18.00 10.55
CA ARG A 109 -33.37 19.44 10.73
C ARG A 109 -32.13 19.78 11.56
N ASP A 110 -31.29 18.79 11.83
CA ASP A 110 -30.07 19.01 12.60
C ASP A 110 -29.07 19.84 11.78
N PRO A 111 -28.43 20.86 12.35
CA PRO A 111 -27.42 21.64 11.66
C PRO A 111 -26.17 20.79 11.42
N LEU A 112 -25.67 20.78 10.18
CA LEU A 112 -24.41 20.15 9.83
C LEU A 112 -23.31 21.21 9.66
N PRO A 113 -22.08 20.94 10.11
CA PRO A 113 -20.92 21.78 9.80
C PRO A 113 -20.72 21.95 8.29
N ALA A 114 -20.23 23.12 7.89
CA ALA A 114 -20.02 23.46 6.48
C ALA A 114 -19.12 22.45 5.76
N TRP A 115 -18.09 21.94 6.43
CA TRP A 115 -17.19 20.93 5.87
C TRP A 115 -17.89 19.61 5.55
N ILE A 116 -18.91 19.19 6.31
CA ILE A 116 -19.70 17.98 6.02
C ILE A 116 -20.53 18.21 4.77
N THR A 117 -21.26 19.33 4.71
CA THR A 117 -22.11 19.66 3.56
C THR A 117 -21.31 19.94 2.29
N GLY A 118 -20.03 20.30 2.42
CA GLY A 118 -19.11 20.58 1.33
C GLY A 118 -18.25 19.39 0.90
N LEU A 119 -18.39 18.20 1.51
CA LEU A 119 -17.66 16.99 1.09
C LEU A 119 -17.81 16.63 -0.40
N PRO A 120 -18.93 16.92 -1.09
CA PRO A 120 -19.00 16.70 -2.54
C PRO A 120 -18.13 17.66 -3.38
N GLN A 121 -17.59 18.73 -2.77
CA GLN A 121 -16.88 19.82 -3.45
C GLN A 121 -15.42 19.89 -2.99
N LEU A 122 -14.69 18.79 -3.16
CA LEU A 122 -13.27 18.76 -2.83
C LEU A 122 -12.45 19.55 -3.84
N ASP A 123 -11.51 20.32 -3.31
CA ASP A 123 -10.45 20.93 -4.12
C ASP A 123 -9.17 20.11 -3.95
N VAL A 124 -8.90 19.25 -4.93
CA VAL A 124 -7.65 18.48 -5.01
C VAL A 124 -6.67 19.22 -5.90
N ARG A 125 -5.54 19.63 -5.35
CA ARG A 125 -4.71 20.70 -5.94
C ARG A 125 -3.38 20.24 -6.50
N ARG A 126 -2.76 19.25 -5.88
CA ARG A 126 -1.38 18.86 -6.12
C ARG A 126 -1.17 17.39 -5.80
N ALA A 127 -0.38 16.72 -6.63
CA ALA A 127 0.16 15.41 -6.33
C ALA A 127 1.68 15.44 -6.44
N VAL A 128 2.37 14.84 -5.46
CA VAL A 128 3.83 14.67 -5.46
C VAL A 128 4.13 13.21 -5.24
N ARG A 129 5.01 12.65 -6.08
CA ARG A 129 5.59 11.32 -5.90
C ARG A 129 6.89 11.46 -5.14
N MET A 130 7.04 10.74 -4.04
CA MET A 130 8.32 10.54 -3.37
C MET A 130 8.82 9.13 -3.72
N ALA A 131 9.81 9.07 -4.61
CA ALA A 131 10.34 7.81 -5.10
C ALA A 131 11.60 7.40 -4.36
N ASP A 132 11.64 6.14 -3.92
CA ASP A 132 12.86 5.50 -3.44
C ASP A 132 13.82 5.24 -4.61
N VAL A 133 15.12 5.51 -4.41
CA VAL A 133 16.17 5.33 -5.42
C VAL A 133 16.35 3.87 -5.84
N LEU A 134 16.02 2.91 -4.97
CA LEU A 134 16.03 1.47 -5.29
C LEU A 134 14.72 1.01 -5.93
N GLY A 135 13.70 1.86 -5.95
CA GLY A 135 12.43 1.61 -6.61
C GLY A 135 11.57 0.57 -5.91
N ASP A 136 11.82 0.27 -4.63
CA ASP A 136 11.02 -0.70 -3.87
C ASP A 136 9.58 -0.21 -3.66
N GLY A 137 9.38 1.11 -3.64
CA GLY A 137 8.07 1.70 -3.41
C GLY A 137 8.04 3.19 -3.71
N ASP A 138 6.83 3.72 -3.75
CA ASP A 138 6.54 5.12 -3.99
C ASP A 138 5.52 5.63 -2.97
N ASP A 139 5.77 6.79 -2.37
CA ASP A 139 4.78 7.51 -1.57
C ASP A 139 4.14 8.61 -2.43
N LEU A 140 2.84 8.50 -2.70
CA LEU A 140 2.07 9.50 -3.43
C LEU A 140 1.36 10.43 -2.45
N LEU A 141 1.76 11.70 -2.42
CA LEU A 141 1.17 12.75 -1.59
C LEU A 141 0.15 13.52 -2.41
N ILE A 142 -1.09 13.59 -1.92
CA ILE A 142 -2.19 14.31 -2.55
C ILE A 142 -2.68 15.41 -1.60
N GLY A 143 -2.53 16.66 -2.02
CA GLY A 143 -2.99 17.83 -1.28
C GLY A 143 -4.48 18.08 -1.51
N VAL A 144 -5.26 18.11 -0.43
CA VAL A 144 -6.72 18.24 -0.43
C VAL A 144 -7.13 19.43 0.41
N ARG A 145 -8.11 20.18 -0.08
CA ARG A 145 -8.75 21.27 0.66
C ARG A 145 -10.27 21.15 0.66
N LEU A 146 -10.87 21.31 1.83
CA LEU A 146 -12.31 21.36 2.02
C LEU A 146 -12.87 22.77 1.82
N VAL A 147 -14.20 22.88 1.70
CA VAL A 147 -14.90 24.14 1.41
C VAL A 147 -14.67 25.24 2.45
N ASP A 148 -14.42 24.87 3.69
CA ASP A 148 -14.17 25.78 4.81
C ASP A 148 -12.69 26.20 4.92
N GLY A 149 -11.84 25.72 4.00
CA GLY A 149 -10.41 25.99 3.97
C GLY A 149 -9.57 25.01 4.78
N TYR A 150 -10.17 23.97 5.39
CA TYR A 150 -9.41 22.91 6.03
C TYR A 150 -8.52 22.18 5.01
N GLU A 151 -7.22 22.12 5.26
CA GLU A 151 -6.24 21.46 4.40
C GLU A 151 -5.73 20.17 5.05
N MET A 152 -5.59 19.13 4.22
CA MET A 152 -5.03 17.84 4.60
C MET A 152 -4.25 17.23 3.44
N THR A 153 -3.37 16.29 3.77
CA THR A 153 -2.60 15.53 2.79
C THR A 153 -2.92 14.05 2.93
N CYS A 154 -3.28 13.40 1.83
CA CYS A 154 -3.37 11.95 1.74
C CYS A 154 -2.04 11.41 1.22
N VAL A 155 -1.43 10.49 1.95
CA VAL A 155 -0.20 9.79 1.57
C VAL A 155 -0.57 8.36 1.28
N VAL A 156 -0.38 7.93 0.03
CA VAL A 156 -0.63 6.55 -0.40
C VAL A 156 0.71 5.89 -0.67
N ARG A 157 1.03 4.84 0.07
CA ARG A 157 2.25 4.06 -0.12
C ARG A 157 1.99 2.92 -1.09
N LEU A 158 2.77 2.87 -2.16
CA LEU A 158 2.79 1.80 -3.13
C LEU A 158 4.00 0.91 -2.87
N ASP A 159 3.78 -0.41 -2.81
CA ASP A 159 4.85 -1.41 -2.76
C ASP A 159 5.04 -2.03 -4.14
N HIS A 160 6.24 -1.90 -4.68
CA HIS A 160 6.64 -2.49 -5.96
C HIS A 160 7.42 -3.79 -5.76
N THR A 161 7.52 -4.30 -4.54
CA THR A 161 8.33 -5.50 -4.27
C THR A 161 7.56 -6.79 -4.55
N ILE A 162 6.23 -6.79 -4.39
CA ILE A 162 5.39 -8.00 -4.55
C ILE A 162 4.39 -7.90 -5.70
N LEU A 163 3.38 -7.03 -5.60
CA LEU A 163 2.21 -7.01 -6.48
C LEU A 163 1.93 -5.63 -7.12
N ASP A 164 2.83 -4.65 -6.95
CA ASP A 164 2.54 -3.25 -7.26
C ASP A 164 1.25 -2.79 -6.57
N ASP A 165 1.13 -3.03 -5.26
CA ASP A 165 -0.09 -2.82 -4.50
C ASP A 165 -0.03 -1.63 -3.54
N VAL A 166 -1.19 -1.26 -2.99
CA VAL A 166 -1.27 -0.23 -1.95
C VAL A 166 -0.95 -0.89 -0.62
N GLN A 167 0.15 -0.49 0.00
CA GLN A 167 0.57 -1.01 1.29
C GLN A 167 -0.08 -0.27 2.45
N ASP A 168 -0.20 1.06 2.35
CA ASP A 168 -0.73 1.89 3.43
C ASP A 168 -1.33 3.21 2.91
N VAL A 169 -2.23 3.77 3.71
CA VAL A 169 -2.86 5.07 3.48
C VAL A 169 -2.83 5.87 4.78
N LEU A 170 -2.06 6.96 4.77
CA LEU A 170 -1.97 7.89 5.88
C LEU A 170 -2.61 9.22 5.52
N LEU A 171 -3.39 9.77 6.43
CA LEU A 171 -3.91 11.13 6.31
C LEU A 171 -3.26 12.04 7.34
N VAL A 172 -2.72 13.14 6.85
CA VAL A 172 -1.99 14.12 7.65
C VAL A 172 -2.75 15.43 7.67
N ARG A 173 -2.86 16.00 8.87
CA ARG A 173 -3.57 17.22 9.20
C ARG A 173 -2.79 18.49 8.85
N ASP A 174 -2.14 18.47 7.70
CA ASP A 174 -1.25 19.52 7.26
C ASP A 174 -1.34 19.66 5.74
N PRO A 175 -1.14 20.87 5.20
CA PRO A 175 -1.00 21.07 3.77
C PRO A 175 0.24 20.33 3.25
N ILE A 176 0.19 19.94 1.98
CA ILE A 176 1.24 19.12 1.36
C ILE A 176 2.65 19.73 1.48
N GLU A 177 2.78 21.06 1.47
CA GLU A 177 4.08 21.74 1.66
C GLU A 177 4.67 21.50 3.05
N SER A 178 3.83 21.53 4.08
CA SER A 178 4.24 21.27 5.46
C SER A 178 4.68 19.81 5.61
N VAL A 179 3.93 18.88 4.99
CA VAL A 179 4.28 17.46 4.98
C VAL A 179 5.62 17.23 4.28
N LEU A 180 5.81 17.78 3.07
CA LEU A 180 7.08 17.67 2.34
C LEU A 180 8.27 18.25 3.11
N THR A 181 8.07 19.39 3.77
CA THR A 181 9.11 20.04 4.59
C THR A 181 9.43 19.19 5.83
N ALA A 182 8.41 18.65 6.49
CA ALA A 182 8.56 17.83 7.68
C ALA A 182 9.14 16.44 7.38
N SER A 183 8.82 15.87 6.20
CA SER A 183 9.35 14.58 5.76
C SER A 183 10.87 14.59 5.67
N ASN A 184 11.48 15.76 5.37
CA ASN A 184 12.93 15.94 5.21
C ASN A 184 13.55 14.72 4.52
N PRO A 185 13.15 14.46 3.25
CA PRO A 185 13.41 13.18 2.59
C PRO A 185 14.89 12.83 2.66
N ASP A 186 15.16 11.54 2.88
CA ASP A 186 16.51 10.99 2.75
C ASP A 186 17.08 11.39 1.36
N PRO A 187 18.39 11.62 1.20
CA PRO A 187 18.98 11.85 -0.13
C PRO A 187 18.62 10.77 -1.17
N ASP A 188 18.23 9.57 -0.73
CA ASP A 188 17.76 8.48 -1.57
C ASP A 188 16.27 8.58 -1.96
N ILE A 189 15.55 9.60 -1.50
CA ILE A 189 14.14 9.85 -1.83
C ILE A 189 14.03 11.12 -2.67
N SER A 190 13.46 10.99 -3.87
CA SER A 190 13.33 12.09 -4.83
C SER A 190 11.88 12.56 -4.97
N PRO A 191 11.51 13.74 -4.43
CA PRO A 191 10.18 14.31 -4.63
C PRO A 191 10.04 14.86 -6.05
N THR A 192 9.00 14.43 -6.76
CA THR A 192 8.70 14.85 -8.14
C THR A 192 7.22 15.20 -8.27
N GLU A 193 6.93 16.32 -8.94
CA GLU A 193 5.54 16.67 -9.26
C GLU A 193 4.91 15.61 -10.16
N MET A 194 3.67 15.24 -9.83
CA MET A 194 2.87 14.28 -10.58
C MET A 194 1.55 14.92 -10.96
N THR A 195 1.02 14.57 -12.14
CA THR A 195 -0.33 15.02 -12.47
C THR A 195 -1.34 14.28 -11.59
N LEU A 196 -2.44 14.95 -11.23
CA LEU A 196 -3.52 14.33 -10.45
C LEU A 196 -4.13 13.12 -11.18
N ALA A 197 -4.12 13.15 -12.52
CA ALA A 197 -4.65 12.07 -13.34
C ALA A 197 -3.74 10.85 -13.29
N ASP A 198 -2.42 11.04 -13.38
CA ASP A 198 -1.47 9.93 -13.25
C ASP A 198 -1.51 9.35 -11.83
N ALA A 199 -1.56 10.20 -10.80
CA ALA A 199 -1.71 9.75 -9.41
C ALA A 199 -2.95 8.87 -9.23
N ARG A 200 -4.09 9.28 -9.82
CA ARG A 200 -5.31 8.46 -9.85
C ARG A 200 -5.08 7.11 -10.53
N ALA A 201 -4.49 7.12 -11.72
CA ALA A 201 -4.28 5.90 -12.51
C ALA A 201 -3.38 4.90 -11.75
N TRP A 202 -2.33 5.38 -11.10
CA TRP A 202 -1.42 4.56 -10.30
C TRP A 202 -2.13 3.96 -9.08
N ILE A 203 -2.84 4.77 -8.31
CA ILE A 203 -3.55 4.30 -7.12
C ILE A 203 -4.66 3.30 -7.50
N VAL A 204 -5.42 3.56 -8.56
CA VAL A 204 -6.47 2.64 -9.03
C VAL A 204 -5.87 1.31 -9.49
N GLY A 205 -4.77 1.35 -10.23
CA GLY A 205 -4.03 0.16 -10.66
C GLY A 205 -3.57 -0.68 -9.46
N ALA A 206 -2.93 -0.03 -8.50
CA ALA A 206 -2.41 -0.68 -7.29
C ALA A 206 -3.52 -1.25 -6.39
N LEU A 207 -4.64 -0.53 -6.23
CA LEU A 207 -5.82 -1.05 -5.52
C LEU A 207 -6.42 -2.29 -6.18
N GLY A 208 -6.25 -2.45 -7.49
CA GLY A 208 -6.67 -3.65 -8.22
C GLY A 208 -5.82 -4.88 -7.86
N GLN A 209 -4.57 -4.68 -7.47
CA GLN A 209 -3.65 -5.74 -7.05
C GLN A 209 -3.63 -5.97 -5.54
N THR A 210 -4.19 -5.04 -4.76
CA THR A 210 -4.18 -5.08 -3.29
C THR A 210 -5.05 -6.22 -2.76
N VAL A 211 -4.38 -7.24 -2.19
CA VAL A 211 -5.04 -8.43 -1.64
C VAL A 211 -5.38 -8.26 -0.16
N PHE A 212 -4.54 -7.54 0.58
CA PHE A 212 -4.70 -7.33 2.02
C PHE A 212 -5.60 -6.13 2.32
N SER A 213 -6.18 -6.11 3.52
CA SER A 213 -6.97 -4.97 3.96
C SER A 213 -6.05 -3.80 4.30
N ILE A 214 -6.37 -2.63 3.79
CA ILE A 214 -5.65 -1.38 4.07
C ILE A 214 -6.57 -0.44 4.87
N PRO A 215 -6.02 0.32 5.83
CA PRO A 215 -6.81 1.29 6.58
C PRO A 215 -7.31 2.40 5.66
N ALA A 216 -8.43 3.01 6.03
CA ALA A 216 -9.02 4.15 5.35
C ALA A 216 -9.36 3.94 3.85
N LYS A 217 -9.59 2.70 3.40
CA LYS A 217 -9.88 2.32 2.00
C LYS A 217 -11.12 3.01 1.42
N PRO A 218 -12.30 3.07 2.09
CA PRO A 218 -13.45 3.87 1.64
C PRO A 218 -13.11 5.35 1.47
N LEU A 219 -12.32 5.92 2.36
CA LEU A 219 -11.89 7.32 2.28
C LEU A 219 -10.94 7.56 1.10
N LEU A 220 -10.00 6.64 0.85
CA LEU A 220 -9.17 6.67 -0.35
C LEU A 220 -10.03 6.57 -1.62
N ARG A 221 -11.01 5.66 -1.67
CA ARG A 221 -11.93 5.52 -2.82
C ARG A 221 -12.74 6.78 -3.08
N TRP A 222 -13.25 7.41 -2.04
CA TRP A 222 -13.92 8.69 -2.16
C TRP A 222 -12.99 9.77 -2.73
N LEU A 223 -11.75 9.86 -2.25
CA LEU A 223 -10.76 10.80 -2.78
C LEU A 223 -10.46 10.55 -4.26
N ILE A 224 -10.30 9.29 -4.67
CA ILE A 224 -10.09 8.87 -6.07
C ILE A 224 -11.24 9.35 -6.98
N GLY A 225 -12.47 9.37 -6.46
CA GLY A 225 -13.64 9.87 -7.17
C GLY A 225 -13.57 11.37 -7.52
N HIS A 226 -12.74 12.14 -6.82
CA HIS A 226 -12.50 13.57 -7.08
C HIS A 226 -11.26 13.84 -7.94
N LEU A 227 -10.45 12.82 -8.23
CA LEU A 227 -9.30 12.96 -9.11
C LEU A 227 -9.71 12.87 -10.59
N PRO A 228 -9.04 13.60 -11.49
CA PRO A 228 -9.33 13.54 -12.93
C PRO A 228 -8.93 12.17 -13.52
N GLU A 229 -9.70 11.71 -14.51
CA GLU A 229 -9.38 10.49 -15.27
C GLU A 229 -8.34 10.75 -16.37
N GLY A 230 -7.92 9.68 -17.07
CA GLY A 230 -7.09 9.80 -18.28
C GLY A 230 -5.58 9.92 -18.05
N GLY A 231 -5.11 9.65 -16.83
CA GLY A 231 -3.69 9.54 -16.53
C GLY A 231 -3.06 8.26 -17.08
N ARG A 232 -1.73 8.22 -17.05
CA ARG A 232 -0.92 7.07 -17.44
C ARG A 232 -0.81 6.09 -16.27
N CYS A 233 -1.02 4.81 -16.54
CA CYS A 233 -0.78 3.75 -15.57
C CYS A 233 0.70 3.67 -15.21
N TYR A 234 1.00 3.05 -14.06
CA TYR A 234 2.36 2.66 -13.72
C TYR A 234 2.86 1.62 -14.73
N GLU A 235 4.09 1.80 -15.22
CA GLU A 235 4.78 0.88 -16.13
C GLU A 235 6.04 0.39 -15.42
N ARG A 236 6.25 -0.92 -15.36
CA ARG A 236 7.39 -1.49 -14.65
C ARG A 236 8.66 -1.31 -15.51
N PRO A 237 9.81 -0.97 -14.90
CA PRO A 237 11.06 -0.82 -15.65
C PRO A 237 11.54 -2.07 -16.40
N CYS A 238 11.15 -3.28 -15.97
CA CYS A 238 11.50 -4.54 -16.65
C CYS A 238 10.84 -4.74 -18.01
N ASP A 239 9.84 -3.92 -18.37
CA ASP A 239 9.03 -4.14 -19.57
C ASP A 239 9.83 -3.92 -20.88
N ASP A 240 11.02 -3.32 -20.82
CA ASP A 240 11.95 -3.21 -21.96
C ASP A 240 12.98 -4.34 -21.99
N TRP A 241 12.54 -5.50 -22.48
CA TRP A 241 13.34 -6.71 -22.65
C TRP A 241 14.69 -6.45 -23.36
N TRP A 242 14.70 -5.62 -24.42
CA TRP A 242 15.92 -5.39 -25.21
C TRP A 242 17.01 -4.68 -24.43
N THR A 243 16.64 -3.73 -23.57
CA THR A 243 17.60 -3.05 -22.70
C THR A 243 18.16 -4.00 -21.66
N THR A 244 17.31 -4.84 -21.06
CA THR A 244 17.72 -5.86 -20.09
C THR A 244 18.66 -6.89 -20.72
N SER A 245 18.34 -7.45 -21.89
CA SER A 245 19.22 -8.41 -22.58
C SER A 245 20.59 -7.81 -22.90
N ARG A 246 20.64 -6.57 -23.38
CA ARG A 246 21.92 -5.89 -23.69
C ARG A 246 22.78 -5.65 -22.45
N LEU A 247 22.17 -5.36 -21.31
CA LEU A 247 22.87 -5.23 -20.03
C LEU A 247 23.49 -6.58 -19.62
N LEU A 248 22.72 -7.66 -19.73
CA LEU A 248 23.18 -9.01 -19.39
C LEU A 248 24.32 -9.47 -20.30
N ASP A 249 24.20 -9.28 -21.61
CA ASP A 249 25.26 -9.60 -22.58
C ASP A 249 26.58 -8.89 -22.22
N ALA A 250 26.49 -7.60 -21.87
CA ALA A 250 27.65 -6.81 -21.47
C ALA A 250 28.25 -7.31 -20.14
N PHE A 251 27.40 -7.68 -19.18
CA PHE A 251 27.84 -8.23 -17.89
C PHE A 251 28.56 -9.56 -18.05
N PHE A 252 27.97 -10.54 -18.76
CA PHE A 252 28.57 -11.86 -18.96
C PHE A 252 29.86 -11.81 -19.81
N ALA A 253 29.98 -10.85 -20.72
CA ALA A 253 31.23 -10.60 -21.44
C ALA A 253 32.37 -10.01 -20.56
N SER A 254 32.01 -9.37 -19.44
CA SER A 254 32.94 -8.69 -18.54
C SER A 254 33.76 -9.65 -17.67
N PRO A 255 34.92 -9.23 -17.12
CA PRO A 255 35.70 -10.06 -16.20
C PRO A 255 34.92 -10.55 -14.98
N ARG A 256 33.89 -9.81 -14.55
CA ARG A 256 33.04 -10.17 -13.39
C ARG A 256 31.97 -11.20 -13.72
N GLY A 257 31.43 -11.19 -14.94
CA GLY A 257 30.39 -12.12 -15.37
C GLY A 257 30.93 -13.40 -16.01
N ARG A 258 32.16 -13.39 -16.55
CA ARG A 258 32.79 -14.57 -17.17
C ARG A 258 32.76 -15.87 -16.36
N PRO A 259 32.94 -15.86 -15.02
CA PRO A 259 32.82 -17.08 -14.21
C PRO A 259 31.44 -17.76 -14.30
N PHE A 260 30.40 -16.97 -14.58
CA PHE A 260 28.99 -17.36 -14.64
C PHE A 260 28.45 -17.46 -16.07
N ASN A 261 29.31 -17.52 -17.10
CA ASN A 261 28.88 -17.62 -18.49
C ASN A 261 28.57 -19.09 -18.90
N ARG A 262 27.93 -19.86 -18.00
CA ARG A 262 27.46 -21.22 -18.28
C ARG A 262 26.01 -21.17 -18.73
N PHE A 263 25.60 -22.20 -19.47
CA PHE A 263 24.21 -22.38 -19.86
C PHE A 263 23.29 -22.41 -18.62
N GLY A 264 22.27 -21.55 -18.57
CA GLY A 264 21.29 -21.45 -17.49
C GLY A 264 21.49 -20.27 -16.53
N HIS A 265 22.67 -19.63 -16.47
CA HIS A 265 22.87 -18.44 -15.61
C HIS A 265 22.22 -17.17 -16.17
N ASP A 266 22.04 -17.11 -17.49
CA ASP A 266 21.34 -16.05 -18.22
C ASP A 266 19.82 -16.10 -17.98
N GLU A 267 19.24 -17.30 -17.99
CA GLU A 267 17.84 -17.55 -17.64
C GLU A 267 17.59 -17.25 -16.16
N LEU A 268 18.43 -17.78 -15.27
CA LEU A 268 18.40 -17.55 -13.83
C LEU A 268 18.40 -16.06 -13.45
N ILE A 269 19.29 -15.26 -14.05
CA ILE A 269 19.33 -13.83 -13.75
C ILE A 269 18.12 -13.10 -14.33
N GLY A 270 17.54 -13.59 -15.43
CA GLY A 270 16.26 -13.14 -15.96
C GLY A 270 15.11 -13.34 -14.97
N GLU A 271 14.98 -14.54 -14.40
CA GLU A 271 13.97 -14.81 -13.36
C GLU A 271 14.16 -13.93 -12.12
N LEU A 272 15.40 -13.78 -11.68
CA LEU A 272 15.73 -12.88 -10.57
C LEU A 272 15.35 -11.43 -10.88
N MET A 273 15.42 -11.00 -12.15
CA MET A 273 15.01 -9.66 -12.56
C MET A 273 13.50 -9.44 -12.51
N GLU A 274 12.67 -10.48 -12.65
CA GLU A 274 11.21 -10.34 -12.53
C GLU A 274 10.75 -10.09 -11.08
N THR A 275 11.62 -10.38 -10.11
CA THR A 275 11.37 -10.13 -8.69
C THR A 275 11.48 -8.64 -8.35
N GLY A 276 10.79 -8.23 -7.28
CA GLY A 276 10.86 -6.86 -6.78
C GLY A 276 10.33 -5.83 -7.79
N SER A 277 10.97 -4.66 -7.85
CA SER A 277 10.59 -3.56 -8.75
C SER A 277 10.73 -3.88 -10.24
N GLY A 278 11.38 -4.99 -10.60
CA GLY A 278 11.67 -5.33 -11.99
C GLY A 278 12.92 -4.64 -12.56
N ASP A 279 13.38 -3.55 -11.96
CA ASP A 279 14.49 -2.76 -12.53
C ASP A 279 15.83 -3.50 -12.39
N PRO A 280 16.49 -3.94 -13.49
CA PRO A 280 17.72 -4.71 -13.39
C PRO A 280 18.88 -3.92 -12.77
N LEU A 281 18.79 -2.60 -12.71
CA LEU A 281 19.82 -1.71 -12.18
C LEU A 281 19.65 -1.36 -10.69
N ARG A 282 18.59 -1.84 -10.03
CA ARG A 282 18.26 -1.48 -8.64
C ARG A 282 17.99 -2.71 -7.78
N TRP A 283 18.86 -2.95 -6.80
CA TRP A 283 18.80 -4.12 -5.93
C TRP A 283 18.79 -3.71 -4.46
N SER A 284 17.63 -3.79 -3.85
CA SER A 284 17.45 -3.57 -2.42
C SER A 284 17.65 -4.85 -1.60
N ALA A 285 17.84 -4.67 -0.30
CA ALA A 285 17.87 -5.78 0.63
C ALA A 285 16.54 -6.57 0.61
N ALA A 286 15.40 -5.89 0.56
CA ALA A 286 14.07 -6.52 0.53
C ALA A 286 13.87 -7.35 -0.75
N ARG A 287 14.28 -6.81 -1.91
CA ARG A 287 14.25 -7.55 -3.18
C ARG A 287 15.11 -8.80 -3.11
N ILE A 288 16.33 -8.72 -2.55
CA ILE A 288 17.25 -9.86 -2.46
C ILE A 288 16.67 -10.97 -1.57
N GLU A 289 16.15 -10.60 -0.40
CA GLU A 289 15.50 -11.56 0.51
C GLU A 289 14.32 -12.26 -0.17
N ARG A 290 13.54 -11.53 -0.95
CA ARG A 290 12.41 -12.08 -1.70
C ARG A 290 12.85 -12.93 -2.87
N ALA A 291 13.85 -12.51 -3.62
CA ALA A 291 14.36 -13.25 -4.78
C ALA A 291 14.96 -14.59 -4.35
N LEU A 292 15.87 -14.57 -3.37
CA LEU A 292 16.44 -15.80 -2.80
C LEU A 292 15.38 -16.60 -2.04
N GLY A 293 14.42 -15.94 -1.41
CA GLY A 293 13.31 -16.56 -0.68
C GLY A 293 12.33 -17.32 -1.59
N GLY A 294 12.07 -16.80 -2.79
CA GLY A 294 11.06 -17.29 -3.74
C GLY A 294 11.57 -18.27 -4.79
N LEU A 295 12.87 -18.25 -5.11
CA LEU A 295 13.47 -19.29 -5.96
C LEU A 295 13.32 -20.67 -5.32
N SER A 296 12.87 -21.64 -6.12
CA SER A 296 12.70 -23.04 -5.72
C SER A 296 13.24 -23.95 -6.83
N TYR A 297 13.47 -25.23 -6.52
CA TYR A 297 14.03 -26.23 -7.42
C TYR A 297 13.06 -26.90 -8.45
N PRO A 298 11.78 -26.51 -8.69
CA PRO A 298 10.96 -27.23 -9.66
C PRO A 298 11.09 -26.71 -11.10
N ASP A 299 12.18 -26.01 -11.44
CA ASP A 299 12.39 -25.51 -12.81
C ASP A 299 13.24 -26.53 -13.60
N ASP A 300 12.59 -27.31 -14.47
CA ASP A 300 13.15 -28.40 -15.29
C ASP A 300 14.31 -27.99 -16.22
N HIS A 301 14.74 -26.72 -16.15
CA HIS A 301 15.71 -26.10 -17.04
C HIS A 301 17.01 -25.69 -16.32
N MET A 302 17.07 -25.72 -14.97
CA MET A 302 18.23 -25.26 -14.21
C MET A 302 18.90 -26.35 -13.36
N SER A 303 20.22 -26.47 -13.46
CA SER A 303 20.99 -27.38 -12.61
C SER A 303 21.10 -26.87 -11.16
N VAL A 304 21.18 -27.80 -10.19
CA VAL A 304 21.47 -27.49 -8.78
C VAL A 304 22.71 -26.61 -8.65
N ASP A 305 23.77 -26.91 -9.42
CA ASP A 305 25.02 -26.13 -9.39
C ASP A 305 24.79 -24.67 -9.82
N CYS A 306 23.98 -24.43 -10.85
CA CYS A 306 23.63 -23.06 -11.27
C CYS A 306 22.84 -22.31 -10.18
N LEU A 307 21.90 -22.98 -9.52
CA LEU A 307 21.12 -22.38 -8.43
C LEU A 307 22.01 -22.05 -7.21
N LEU A 308 22.97 -22.91 -6.87
CA LEU A 308 23.90 -22.66 -5.76
C LEU A 308 24.86 -21.49 -6.02
N ASP A 309 25.08 -21.13 -7.28
CA ASP A 309 25.88 -19.97 -7.70
C ASP A 309 25.11 -18.63 -7.59
N VAL A 310 23.79 -18.63 -7.41
CA VAL A 310 22.96 -17.40 -7.35
C VAL A 310 23.54 -16.33 -6.40
N PRO A 311 23.91 -16.64 -5.14
CA PRO A 311 24.44 -15.62 -4.24
C PRO A 311 25.74 -14.99 -4.77
N ASP A 312 26.61 -15.80 -5.37
CA ASP A 312 27.88 -15.34 -5.94
C ASP A 312 27.68 -14.53 -7.23
N LEU A 313 26.68 -14.91 -8.04
CA LEU A 313 26.24 -14.14 -9.20
C LEU A 313 25.70 -12.76 -8.78
N LEU A 314 24.84 -12.68 -7.76
CA LEU A 314 24.32 -11.42 -7.23
C LEU A 314 25.45 -10.53 -6.67
N ARG A 315 26.41 -11.10 -5.94
CA ARG A 315 27.60 -10.36 -5.45
C ARG A 315 28.41 -9.75 -6.58
N ALA A 316 28.50 -10.42 -7.72
CA ALA A 316 29.21 -9.92 -8.89
C ALA A 316 28.41 -8.87 -9.67
N PHE A 317 27.09 -9.07 -9.79
CA PHE A 317 26.20 -8.24 -10.61
C PHE A 317 25.78 -6.94 -9.93
N ILE A 318 25.33 -6.97 -8.67
CA ILE A 318 24.78 -5.82 -7.95
C ILE A 318 25.71 -4.60 -7.98
N PRO A 319 27.02 -4.72 -7.72
CA PRO A 319 27.91 -3.56 -7.77
C PRO A 319 28.04 -2.95 -9.18
N VAL A 320 27.88 -3.75 -10.24
CA VAL A 320 27.89 -3.26 -11.62
C VAL A 320 26.58 -2.52 -11.92
N ALA A 321 25.45 -3.14 -11.59
CA ALA A 321 24.12 -2.56 -11.72
C ALA A 321 24.01 -1.19 -11.01
N HIS A 322 24.36 -1.15 -9.72
CA HIS A 322 24.34 0.06 -8.89
C HIS A 322 25.29 1.15 -9.40
N ALA A 323 26.45 0.79 -9.92
CA ALA A 323 27.38 1.77 -10.48
C ALA A 323 26.82 2.43 -11.77
N LEU A 324 26.07 1.68 -12.58
CA LEU A 324 25.43 2.20 -13.80
C LEU A 324 24.27 3.15 -13.50
N SER A 325 23.51 2.89 -12.44
CA SER A 325 22.38 3.72 -11.99
C SER A 325 22.78 4.82 -11.00
N GLY A 326 24.05 4.89 -10.60
CA GLY A 326 24.56 5.90 -9.67
C GLY A 326 24.14 5.70 -8.21
N ILE A 327 23.74 4.48 -7.85
CA ILE A 327 23.39 4.12 -6.47
C ILE A 327 24.63 4.25 -5.57
N ARG A 328 24.44 4.89 -4.42
CA ARG A 328 25.54 5.18 -3.50
C ARG A 328 26.12 3.89 -2.89
N PRO A 329 27.44 3.87 -2.56
CA PRO A 329 28.09 2.67 -2.02
C PRO A 329 27.47 2.11 -0.74
N GLY A 330 26.85 2.96 0.09
CA GLY A 330 26.17 2.52 1.31
C GLY A 330 25.00 1.57 1.05
N LEU A 331 24.17 1.86 0.05
CA LEU A 331 23.05 1.00 -0.35
C LEU A 331 23.56 -0.29 -1.01
N THR A 332 24.62 -0.20 -1.82
CA THR A 332 25.29 -1.39 -2.38
C THR A 332 25.82 -2.31 -1.27
N ALA A 333 26.40 -1.75 -0.21
CA ALA A 333 26.88 -2.55 0.92
C ALA A 333 25.72 -3.25 1.66
N GLN A 334 24.60 -2.55 1.87
CA GLN A 334 23.40 -3.14 2.48
C GLN A 334 22.81 -4.27 1.63
N ALA A 335 22.77 -4.09 0.31
CA ALA A 335 22.33 -5.14 -0.62
C ALA A 335 23.22 -6.38 -0.52
N LEU A 336 24.54 -6.21 -0.52
CA LEU A 336 25.48 -7.34 -0.37
C LEU A 336 25.36 -8.02 1.00
N GLU A 337 25.15 -7.26 2.08
CA GLU A 337 24.88 -7.82 3.41
C GLU A 337 23.59 -8.67 3.43
N ALA A 338 22.56 -8.26 2.69
CA ALA A 338 21.34 -9.04 2.54
C ALA A 338 21.58 -10.37 1.79
N VAL A 339 22.48 -10.38 0.80
CA VAL A 339 22.91 -11.63 0.14
C VAL A 339 23.60 -12.54 1.15
N ASP A 340 24.56 -12.02 1.91
CA ASP A 340 25.33 -12.77 2.90
C ASP A 340 24.43 -13.34 4.02
N ARG A 341 23.44 -12.57 4.46
CA ARG A 341 22.45 -13.00 5.46
C ARG A 341 21.56 -14.13 4.96
N THR A 342 21.16 -14.09 3.69
CA THR A 342 20.13 -14.98 3.14
C THR A 342 20.72 -16.27 2.53
N GLU A 343 21.96 -16.22 2.06
CA GLU A 343 22.65 -17.35 1.41
C GLU A 343 22.56 -18.68 2.19
N PRO A 344 22.84 -18.76 3.50
CA PRO A 344 22.90 -20.05 4.19
C PRO A 344 21.56 -20.79 4.15
N GLY A 345 20.46 -20.06 4.37
CA GLY A 345 19.10 -20.60 4.32
C GLY A 345 18.69 -20.99 2.90
N PHE A 346 19.06 -20.16 1.92
CA PHE A 346 18.83 -20.46 0.50
C PHE A 346 19.52 -21.75 0.07
N ARG A 347 20.84 -21.88 0.28
CA ARG A 347 21.61 -23.07 -0.10
C ARG A 347 21.10 -24.34 0.59
N GLN A 348 20.74 -24.24 1.87
CA GLN A 348 20.17 -25.37 2.60
C GLN A 348 18.84 -25.84 1.98
N ARG A 349 17.96 -24.92 1.58
CA ARG A 349 16.69 -25.27 0.94
C ARG A 349 16.89 -25.90 -0.43
N ILE A 350 17.69 -25.31 -1.31
CA ILE A 350 17.95 -25.86 -2.66
C ILE A 350 18.51 -27.29 -2.57
N LEU A 351 19.48 -27.55 -1.68
CA LEU A 351 20.02 -28.89 -1.47
C LEU A 351 19.02 -29.89 -0.85
N ALA A 352 18.05 -29.40 -0.07
CA ALA A 352 17.01 -30.25 0.50
C ALA A 352 15.93 -30.59 -0.54
N GLU A 353 15.56 -29.61 -1.37
CA GLU A 353 14.62 -29.78 -2.48
C GLU A 353 15.22 -30.73 -3.52
N SER A 354 16.48 -30.54 -3.94
CA SER A 354 17.11 -31.40 -4.95
C SER A 354 17.09 -32.89 -4.58
N LYS A 355 17.43 -33.21 -3.33
CA LYS A 355 17.39 -34.60 -2.82
C LYS A 355 16.00 -35.20 -2.86
N ARG A 356 14.98 -34.41 -2.53
CA ARG A 356 13.59 -34.87 -2.55
C ARG A 356 13.16 -35.26 -3.96
N TRP A 357 13.57 -34.48 -4.96
CA TRP A 357 13.25 -34.75 -6.35
C TRP A 357 14.01 -35.96 -6.89
N ASP A 358 15.31 -36.10 -6.58
CA ASP A 358 16.08 -37.30 -6.91
C ASP A 358 15.41 -38.58 -6.33
N ASP A 359 14.91 -38.51 -5.09
CA ASP A 359 14.21 -39.61 -4.42
C ASP A 359 12.80 -39.89 -5.02
N GLU A 360 12.12 -38.88 -5.57
CA GLU A 360 10.80 -38.99 -6.22
C GLU A 360 10.92 -39.56 -7.65
N ASP A 361 11.93 -39.15 -8.43
CA ASP A 361 12.23 -39.70 -9.75
C ASP A 361 12.63 -41.19 -9.67
N ASP A 362 13.51 -41.55 -8.72
CA ASP A 362 13.88 -42.94 -8.48
C ASP A 362 12.68 -43.83 -8.12
N GLN A 363 11.63 -43.25 -7.51
CA GLN A 363 10.37 -43.95 -7.22
C GLN A 363 9.43 -44.07 -8.42
N ILE A 364 9.42 -43.09 -9.33
CA ILE A 364 8.61 -43.09 -10.55
C ILE A 364 9.12 -44.12 -11.56
N TRP A 365 10.43 -44.36 -11.63
CA TRP A 365 11.05 -45.33 -12.53
C TRP A 365 11.20 -46.75 -11.95
N ALA A 366 10.81 -46.97 -10.69
CA ALA A 366 10.86 -48.26 -10.01
C ALA A 366 9.55 -49.09 -10.08
N VAL A 367 8.57 -48.65 -10.88
CA VAL A 367 7.30 -49.35 -11.18
C VAL A 367 7.30 -49.81 -12.64
#